data_AF-A0A0C9Y439-F1
#
_entry.id   AF-A0A0C9Y439-F1
#
_cell.length_a   1.000
_cell.length_b   1.000
_cell.length_c   1.000
_cell.angle_alpha   90.00
_cell.angle_beta   90.00
_cell.angle_gamma   90.00
#
_symmetry.space_group_name_H-M   'P 1'
#
loop_
_entity.id
_entity.type
_entity.pdbx_description
1 polymer ?
#
loop_
_entity_poly.entity_id
_entity_poly.type
_entity_poly.pdbx_seq_one_letter_code
_entity_poly.pdbx_strand_id
1 'polypeptide(L)'
;GNFNSLVIPFPMTSNFIPTHDEQAGSVPQLDEAIVKDHSVSSMLPEIPIPDLKLDFSDIIGPTSAEEEKVQKRASDVLKLTEKNEKLKAELKAMTDRIEAAERRKIQLTTKEQKIAEELSQES
;
A
#
# COMPACT_ATOMS: atom_id res chain seq x y z
N GLY A 1 24.60 -33.33 21.96
CA GLY A 1 24.45 -31.90 22.32
C GLY A 1 23.01 -31.52 22.13
N ASN A 2 22.34 -31.07 23.19
CA ASN A 2 20.92 -30.72 23.19
C ASN A 2 20.72 -29.34 22.55
N PHE A 3 20.00 -29.25 21.43
CA PHE A 3 19.56 -27.98 20.87
C PHE A 3 18.14 -27.68 21.39
N ASN A 4 18.06 -26.95 22.49
CA ASN A 4 16.80 -26.33 22.91
C ASN A 4 16.37 -25.34 21.84
N SER A 5 15.25 -25.61 21.17
CA SER A 5 14.60 -24.71 20.23
C SER A 5 14.02 -23.51 20.99
N LEU A 6 14.72 -22.38 20.97
CA LEU A 6 14.22 -21.11 21.46
C LEU A 6 13.25 -20.53 20.41
N VAL A 7 11.97 -20.85 20.55
CA VAL A 7 10.89 -20.22 19.78
C VAL A 7 10.66 -18.83 20.37
N ILE A 8 11.06 -17.79 19.67
CA ILE A 8 10.78 -16.40 20.05
C ILE A 8 9.40 -16.03 19.48
N PRO A 9 8.40 -15.70 20.30
CA PRO A 9 7.13 -15.19 19.80
C PRO A 9 7.28 -13.74 19.34
N PHE A 10 6.84 -13.45 18.11
CA PHE A 10 6.68 -12.08 17.61
C PHE A 10 5.43 -11.45 18.24
N PRO A 11 5.51 -10.21 18.77
CA PRO A 11 4.32 -9.48 19.20
C PRO A 11 3.55 -8.96 17.97
N MET A 12 2.29 -9.34 17.82
CA MET A 12 1.36 -8.67 16.91
C MET A 12 0.94 -7.32 17.52
N THR A 13 1.43 -6.21 16.98
CA THR A 13 0.92 -4.89 17.30
C THR A 13 -0.43 -4.71 16.58
N SER A 14 -1.51 -4.76 17.36
CA SER A 14 -2.87 -4.43 16.95
C SER A 14 -2.97 -2.93 16.66
N ASN A 15 -3.20 -2.56 15.41
CA ASN A 15 -3.55 -1.18 15.04
C ASN A 15 -5.02 -0.91 15.43
N PHE A 16 -5.20 0.04 16.33
CA PHE A 16 -6.46 0.57 16.82
C PHE A 16 -7.21 1.31 15.69
N ILE A 17 -8.43 0.88 15.36
CA ILE A 17 -9.32 1.53 14.40
C ILE A 17 -10.23 2.48 15.20
N PRO A 18 -10.18 3.82 14.99
CA PRO A 18 -11.18 4.71 15.56
C PRO A 18 -12.46 4.65 14.71
N THR A 19 -13.54 4.12 15.28
CA THR A 19 -14.90 4.26 14.75
C THR A 19 -15.40 5.69 15.00
N HIS A 20 -15.70 6.43 13.94
CA HIS A 20 -16.38 7.73 14.03
C HIS A 20 -17.90 7.46 14.11
N ASP A 21 -18.46 7.62 15.30
CA ASP A 21 -19.91 7.65 15.49
C ASP A 21 -20.50 8.95 14.92
N GLU A 22 -21.57 8.80 14.14
CA GLU A 22 -22.44 9.89 13.70
C GLU A 22 -23.08 10.59 14.92
N GLN A 23 -22.87 11.91 15.04
CA GLN A 23 -23.76 12.75 15.84
C GLN A 23 -24.75 13.44 14.92
N ALA A 24 -25.99 12.95 14.96
CA ALA A 24 -27.17 13.67 14.52
C ALA A 24 -27.45 14.83 15.49
N GLY A 25 -27.08 16.05 15.07
CA GLY A 25 -27.39 17.30 15.75
C GLY A 25 -28.47 18.07 15.00
N SER A 26 -29.69 17.98 15.51
CA SER A 26 -30.88 18.76 15.12
C SER A 26 -30.74 20.27 15.37
N VAL A 27 -31.20 21.10 14.44
CA VAL A 27 -31.44 22.55 14.62
C VAL A 27 -32.89 22.87 14.21
N PRO A 28 -33.65 23.68 14.97
CA PRO A 28 -35.07 23.91 14.73
C PRO A 28 -35.37 25.06 13.75
N GLN A 29 -36.45 24.85 12.97
CA GLN A 29 -37.57 25.76 12.65
C GLN A 29 -37.32 27.27 12.51
N LEU A 30 -37.64 27.84 11.34
CA LEU A 30 -38.34 29.13 11.20
C LEU A 30 -39.07 29.19 9.84
N ASP A 31 -40.39 29.39 9.90
CA ASP A 31 -41.24 29.77 8.78
C ASP A 31 -40.88 31.18 8.32
N GLU A 32 -40.72 31.42 7.02
CA GLU A 32 -40.90 32.78 6.49
C GLU A 32 -41.44 32.77 5.05
N ALA A 33 -42.53 33.49 4.91
CA ALA A 33 -43.33 33.61 3.71
C ALA A 33 -42.74 34.67 2.76
N ILE A 34 -42.91 34.43 1.46
CA ILE A 34 -43.00 35.41 0.36
C ILE A 34 -41.75 36.27 0.11
N VAL A 35 -40.98 35.92 -0.93
CA VAL A 35 -40.36 36.95 -1.80
C VAL A 35 -40.53 36.58 -3.27
N LYS A 36 -41.45 37.32 -3.86
CA LYS A 36 -41.73 37.64 -5.26
C LYS A 36 -40.54 37.50 -6.21
N ASP A 37 -40.74 36.75 -7.30
CA ASP A 37 -39.84 36.70 -8.45
C ASP A 37 -39.57 38.09 -9.02
N HIS A 38 -38.32 38.53 -8.93
CA HIS A 38 -37.78 39.64 -9.70
C HIS A 38 -36.69 39.07 -10.60
N SER A 39 -37.11 38.64 -11.79
CA SER A 39 -36.22 38.37 -12.92
C SER A 39 -35.53 39.68 -13.34
N VAL A 40 -34.48 40.04 -12.62
CA VAL A 40 -33.44 40.94 -13.13
C VAL A 40 -32.49 40.09 -13.95
N SER A 41 -32.71 40.05 -15.26
CA SER A 41 -31.66 39.65 -16.20
C SER A 41 -30.56 40.71 -16.12
N SER A 42 -29.60 40.48 -15.23
CA SER A 42 -28.36 41.24 -15.20
C SER A 42 -27.63 40.93 -16.49
N MET A 43 -27.64 41.89 -17.43
CA MET A 43 -26.67 41.87 -18.53
C MET A 43 -25.28 42.01 -17.92
N LEU A 44 -24.67 40.87 -17.64
CA LEU A 44 -23.30 40.76 -17.19
C LEU A 44 -22.38 41.27 -18.31
N PRO A 45 -21.35 42.06 -17.99
CA PRO A 45 -20.36 42.48 -18.98
C PRO A 45 -19.67 41.25 -19.58
N GLU A 46 -19.53 41.23 -20.91
CA GLU A 46 -18.79 40.20 -21.62
C GLU A 46 -17.32 40.32 -21.28
N ILE A 47 -16.81 39.36 -20.49
CA ILE A 47 -15.41 39.34 -20.08
C ILE A 47 -14.59 38.87 -21.29
N PRO A 48 -13.63 39.66 -21.79
CA PRO A 48 -12.74 39.19 -22.84
C PRO A 48 -11.99 37.97 -22.31
N ILE A 49 -11.98 36.87 -23.07
CA ILE A 49 -11.22 35.66 -22.77
C ILE A 49 -9.82 35.88 -23.35
N PRO A 50 -8.82 36.38 -22.59
CA PRO A 50 -7.45 36.35 -23.07
C PRO A 50 -7.01 34.89 -23.26
N ASP A 51 -6.09 34.67 -24.21
CA ASP A 51 -5.38 33.40 -24.40
C ASP A 51 -4.52 33.15 -23.14
N LEU A 52 -5.17 32.63 -22.11
CA LEU A 52 -4.63 32.39 -20.78
C LEU A 52 -3.81 31.11 -20.86
N LYS A 53 -2.62 31.20 -21.43
CA LYS A 53 -1.58 30.18 -21.27
C LYS A 53 -1.12 30.23 -19.81
N LEU A 54 -1.89 29.58 -18.95
CA LEU A 54 -1.56 29.36 -17.55
C LEU A 54 -0.38 28.38 -17.52
N ASP A 55 0.84 28.92 -17.53
CA ASP A 55 1.97 28.17 -17.04
C ASP A 55 1.84 28.12 -15.52
N PHE A 56 1.47 26.96 -14.99
CA PHE A 56 1.33 26.75 -13.54
C PHE A 56 2.64 27.00 -12.79
N SER A 57 3.77 27.08 -13.51
CA SER A 57 5.07 27.48 -13.00
C SER A 57 5.13 28.93 -12.54
N ASP A 58 4.26 29.82 -13.04
CA ASP A 58 4.17 31.23 -12.62
C ASP A 58 3.18 31.45 -11.45
N ILE A 59 2.25 30.50 -11.25
CA ILE A 59 1.22 30.54 -10.18
C ILE A 59 1.77 29.93 -8.89
N ILE A 60 2.54 28.87 -9.02
CA ILE A 60 3.25 28.24 -7.92
C ILE A 60 4.57 29.00 -7.81
N GLY A 61 4.64 29.95 -6.89
CA GLY A 61 5.86 30.72 -6.60
C GLY A 61 7.07 29.80 -6.29
N PRO A 62 8.28 30.37 -6.09
CA PRO A 62 9.51 29.60 -5.91
C PRO A 62 9.29 28.47 -4.90
N THR A 63 9.62 27.23 -5.32
CA THR A 63 9.23 26.01 -4.62
C THR A 63 9.39 26.17 -3.12
N SER A 64 8.27 26.08 -2.40
CA SER A 64 8.30 26.17 -0.94
C SER A 64 9.21 25.07 -0.40
N ALA A 65 9.91 25.33 0.72
CA ALA A 65 10.71 24.30 1.40
C ALA A 65 9.89 23.03 1.73
N GLU A 66 8.57 23.12 1.72
CA GLU A 66 7.65 22.00 1.88
C GLU A 66 7.47 21.17 0.60
N GLU A 67 7.43 21.80 -0.57
CA GLU A 67 7.33 21.12 -1.87
C GLU A 67 8.62 20.35 -2.20
N GLU A 68 9.78 20.94 -1.88
CA GLU A 68 11.07 20.25 -2.03
C GLU A 68 11.15 19.00 -1.14
N LYS A 69 10.59 19.07 0.08
CA LYS A 69 10.47 17.90 0.98
C LYS A 69 9.52 16.85 0.41
N VAL A 70 8.41 17.25 -0.22
CA VAL A 70 7.48 16.32 -0.87
C VAL A 70 8.17 15.62 -2.04
N GLN A 71 8.88 16.35 -2.89
CA GLN A 71 9.62 15.77 -4.02
C GLN A 71 10.71 14.80 -3.55
N LYS A 72 11.48 15.16 -2.52
CA LYS A 72 12.49 14.27 -1.92
C LYS A 72 11.86 12.99 -1.37
N ARG A 73 10.76 13.10 -0.62
CA ARG A 73 10.02 11.94 -0.11
C ARG A 73 9.51 11.04 -1.23
N ALA A 74 8.98 11.61 -2.30
CA ALA A 74 8.52 10.84 -3.46
C ALA A 74 9.68 10.05 -4.11
N SER A 75 10.84 10.70 -4.30
CA SER A 75 12.06 10.05 -4.80
C SER A 75 12.53 8.91 -3.86
N ASP A 76 12.49 9.13 -2.56
CA ASP A 76 12.94 8.12 -1.60
C ASP A 76 11.99 6.92 -1.52
N VAL A 77 10.68 7.14 -1.62
CA VAL A 77 9.68 6.07 -1.71
C VAL A 77 9.89 5.23 -2.97
N LEU A 78 10.21 5.85 -4.11
CA LEU A 78 10.51 5.13 -5.34
C LEU A 78 11.75 4.23 -5.17
N LYS A 79 12.85 4.78 -4.66
CA LYS A 79 14.08 4.03 -4.37
C LYS A 79 13.85 2.89 -3.37
N LEU A 80 13.01 3.12 -2.36
CA LEU A 80 12.65 2.09 -1.39
C LEU A 80 11.83 0.98 -2.04
N THR A 81 10.91 1.33 -2.94
CA THR A 81 10.10 0.36 -3.69
C THR A 81 10.99 -0.56 -4.52
N GLU A 82 11.91 0.00 -5.31
CA GLU A 82 12.87 -0.77 -6.12
C GLU A 82 13.70 -1.75 -5.26
N LYS A 83 14.22 -1.27 -4.13
CA LYS A 83 14.99 -2.11 -3.20
C LYS A 83 14.13 -3.21 -2.60
N ASN A 84 12.89 -2.91 -2.25
CA ASN A 84 11.95 -3.88 -1.68
C ASN A 84 11.60 -4.97 -2.69
N GLU A 85 11.36 -4.61 -3.94
CA GLU A 85 11.14 -5.56 -5.04
C GLU A 85 12.35 -6.47 -5.26
N LYS A 86 13.57 -5.90 -5.26
CA LYS A 86 14.80 -6.69 -5.37
C LYS A 86 14.94 -7.70 -4.23
N LEU A 87 14.71 -7.26 -2.99
CA LEU A 87 14.78 -8.14 -1.82
C LEU A 87 13.71 -9.24 -1.86
N LYS A 88 12.48 -8.92 -2.32
CA LYS A 88 11.42 -9.93 -2.52
C LYS A 88 11.84 -10.97 -3.56
N ALA A 89 12.45 -10.55 -4.67
CA ALA A 89 12.95 -11.46 -5.69
C ALA A 89 14.05 -12.39 -5.15
N GLU A 90 14.98 -11.85 -4.35
CA GLU A 90 16.03 -12.62 -3.71
C GLU A 90 15.49 -13.64 -2.71
N LEU A 91 14.56 -13.22 -1.85
CA LEU A 91 13.88 -14.12 -0.91
C LEU A 91 13.17 -15.25 -1.65
N LYS A 92 12.44 -14.94 -2.73
CA LYS A 92 11.79 -15.95 -3.56
C LYS A 92 12.79 -16.93 -4.14
N ALA A 93 13.89 -16.46 -4.72
CA ALA A 93 14.93 -17.32 -5.27
C ALA A 93 15.56 -18.23 -4.21
N MET A 94 15.76 -17.71 -2.99
CA MET A 94 16.27 -18.51 -1.88
C MET A 94 15.26 -19.56 -1.42
N THR A 95 13.97 -19.21 -1.31
CA THR A 95 12.90 -20.14 -0.99
C THR A 95 12.78 -21.25 -2.03
N ASP A 96 12.77 -20.91 -3.32
CA ASP A 96 12.71 -21.88 -4.41
C ASP A 96 13.87 -22.88 -4.34
N ARG A 97 15.07 -22.39 -3.97
CA ARG A 97 16.25 -23.23 -3.79
C ARG A 97 16.10 -24.20 -2.60
N ILE A 98 15.57 -23.71 -1.48
CA ILE A 98 15.31 -24.54 -0.30
C ILE A 98 14.27 -25.61 -0.62
N GLU A 99 13.17 -25.23 -1.24
CA GLU A 99 12.10 -26.16 -1.62
C GLU A 99 12.62 -27.24 -2.58
N ALA A 100 13.44 -26.87 -3.57
CA ALA A 100 14.05 -27.84 -4.47
C ALA A 100 14.96 -28.83 -3.74
N ALA A 101 15.72 -28.37 -2.75
CA ALA A 101 16.57 -29.23 -1.92
C ALA A 101 15.73 -30.18 -1.05
N GLU A 102 14.65 -29.69 -0.45
CA GLU A 102 13.72 -30.51 0.33
C GLU A 102 13.05 -31.58 -0.52
N ARG A 103 12.57 -31.22 -1.72
CA ARG A 103 12.01 -32.19 -2.68
C ARG A 103 13.01 -33.28 -3.03
N ARG A 104 14.28 -32.93 -3.27
CA ARG A 104 15.34 -33.92 -3.55
C ARG A 104 15.58 -34.83 -2.37
N LYS A 105 15.63 -34.29 -1.15
CA LYS A 105 15.81 -35.08 0.08
C LYS A 105 14.69 -36.11 0.23
N ILE A 106 13.43 -35.68 0.08
CA ILE A 106 12.27 -36.57 0.16
C ILE A 106 12.38 -37.70 -0.87
N GLN A 107 12.67 -37.37 -2.13
CA GLN A 107 12.82 -38.37 -3.19
C GLN A 107 13.92 -39.39 -2.91
N LEU A 108 15.05 -38.96 -2.35
CA LEU A 108 16.13 -39.87 -1.96
C LEU A 108 15.68 -40.79 -0.83
N THR A 109 15.09 -40.25 0.22
CA THR A 109 14.60 -41.07 1.35
C THR A 109 13.55 -42.09 0.94
N THR A 110 12.65 -41.73 0.02
CA THR A 110 11.64 -42.67 -0.51
C THR A 110 12.30 -43.77 -1.36
N LYS A 111 13.32 -43.45 -2.15
CA LYS A 111 14.06 -44.46 -2.92
C LYS A 111 14.82 -45.41 -2.02
N GLU A 112 15.50 -44.89 -1.00
CA GLU A 112 16.24 -45.69 -0.01
C GLU A 112 15.31 -46.66 0.71
N GLN A 113 14.12 -46.20 1.12
CA GLN A 113 13.10 -47.05 1.75
C GLN A 113 12.62 -48.17 0.82
N LYS A 114 12.34 -47.85 -0.45
CA LYS A 114 11.93 -48.86 -1.44
C LYS A 114 13.00 -49.92 -1.68
N ILE A 115 14.25 -49.50 -1.81
CA ILE A 115 15.38 -50.43 -2.01
C ILE A 115 15.55 -51.33 -0.77
N ALA A 116 15.44 -50.76 0.43
CA ALA A 116 15.53 -51.53 1.66
C ALA A 116 14.40 -52.56 1.80
N GLU A 117 13.18 -52.21 1.39
CA GLU A 117 12.03 -53.11 1.39
C GLU A 117 12.18 -54.25 0.37
N GLU A 118 12.65 -53.95 -0.85
CA GLU A 118 12.88 -54.94 -1.91
C GLU A 118 13.97 -55.95 -1.52
N LEU A 119 15.10 -55.48 -0.95
CA LEU A 119 16.16 -56.35 -0.44
C LEU A 119 15.70 -57.25 0.72
N SER A 120 14.71 -56.81 1.50
CA SER A 120 14.14 -57.60 2.60
C SER A 120 13.13 -58.64 2.12
N GLN A 121 12.61 -58.54 0.89
CA GLN A 121 11.67 -59.52 0.31
C GLN A 121 12.38 -60.64 -0.48
N GLU A 122 13.63 -60.44 -0.87
CA GLU A 122 14.46 -61.44 -1.56
C GLU A 122 15.34 -62.32 -0.65
N SER A 123 15.31 -62.10 0.68
CA SER A 123 16.04 -62.90 1.70
C SER A 123 15.12 -63.85 2.45
#